data_AF-A0A2V9G7G9-F1
#
_entry.id   AF-A0A2V9G7G9-F1
#
_cell.length_a   1.000
_cell.length_b   1.000
_cell.length_c   1.000
_cell.angle_alpha   90.00
_cell.angle_beta   90.00
_cell.angle_gamma   90.00
#
_symmetry.space_group_name_H-M   'P 1'
#
loop_
_entity.id
_entity.type
_entity.pdbx_description
1 polymer ?
#
loop_
_entity_poly.entity_id
_entity_poly.type
_entity_poly.pdbx_seq_one_letter_code
_entity_poly.pdbx_strand_id
1 'polypeptide(L)'
;MPDANTNTTGWGLIAGNGRFPFLVLEGARSQGIDMAVIALREEASPELEKIARRLCWVSLGELSKTIDWMRQEGVKQVVMAGQVKHNKIFSSIRPDWKLAKLLFSLPRKNTDALIGAVARVLEDEGIHLVDSTLFLKPLVPEPGVLTQRAPNEHEAEDMAYGLDVARQIATMDIGQTAIIADCACVAVEAMEGTDETIARAARITGGKPLVVVKVSKPGQDMRFDVPVVGLPTIEQMRAAGATALAVDAGRTLLFDREKLIELADGAGITIQAFPPAAGPEPNDLSKGMNKE
;
A
#
# COMPACT_ATOMS: atom_id res chain seq x y z
N MET A 1 3.68 -15.48 36.73
CA MET A 1 2.93 -15.23 35.48
C MET A 1 3.94 -15.33 34.36
N PRO A 2 3.66 -16.03 33.26
CA PRO A 2 4.73 -16.48 32.38
C PRO A 2 5.34 -15.28 31.66
N ASP A 3 6.64 -15.10 31.84
CA ASP A 3 7.51 -14.29 31.01
C ASP A 3 7.48 -14.87 29.59
N ALA A 4 6.64 -14.30 28.73
CA ALA A 4 6.69 -14.59 27.31
C ALA A 4 7.88 -13.83 26.73
N ASN A 5 8.92 -14.56 26.35
CA ASN A 5 10.03 -14.11 25.50
C ASN A 5 9.44 -13.41 24.25
N THR A 6 9.15 -12.10 24.35
CA THR A 6 8.96 -11.27 23.18
C THR A 6 10.30 -11.25 22.47
N ASN A 7 10.34 -11.71 21.23
CA ASN A 7 11.55 -11.67 20.44
C ASN A 7 11.81 -10.20 20.09
N THR A 8 12.52 -9.49 20.98
CA THR A 8 12.68 -8.02 20.98
C THR A 8 13.70 -7.53 19.97
N THR A 9 14.38 -8.42 19.26
CA THR A 9 15.53 -8.08 18.42
C THR A 9 15.27 -8.46 16.97
N GLY A 10 15.66 -7.60 16.05
CA GLY A 10 15.58 -7.84 14.61
C GLY A 10 14.48 -7.10 13.85
N TRP A 11 13.48 -6.48 14.50
CA TRP A 11 12.36 -5.84 13.79
C TRP A 11 12.28 -4.32 14.00
N GLY A 12 12.12 -3.59 12.90
CA GLY A 12 11.93 -2.15 12.88
C GLY A 12 10.77 -1.69 12.01
N LEU A 13 10.32 -0.47 12.24
CA LEU A 13 9.31 0.23 11.44
C LEU A 13 9.82 1.64 11.11
N ILE A 14 9.79 2.02 9.84
CA ILE A 14 9.89 3.41 9.40
C ILE A 14 8.46 3.90 9.17
N ALA A 15 7.99 4.79 10.05
CA ALA A 15 6.63 5.29 10.07
C ALA A 15 6.52 6.65 9.36
N GLY A 16 5.67 6.69 8.32
CA GLY A 16 5.19 7.90 7.66
C GLY A 16 3.80 8.32 8.14
N ASN A 17 3.05 9.00 7.28
CA ASN A 17 1.71 9.52 7.59
C ASN A 17 0.61 8.43 7.55
N GLY A 18 -0.51 8.69 8.23
CA GLY A 18 -1.74 7.91 8.13
C GLY A 18 -1.85 6.81 9.18
N ARG A 19 -2.84 5.92 9.01
CA ARG A 19 -3.13 4.82 9.95
C ARG A 19 -2.24 3.58 9.75
N PHE A 20 -1.58 3.45 8.60
CA PHE A 20 -0.82 2.26 8.25
C PHE A 20 0.28 1.90 9.28
N PRO A 21 1.11 2.83 9.79
CA PRO A 21 2.08 2.52 10.84
C PRO A 21 1.45 1.89 12.10
N PHE A 22 0.28 2.38 12.51
CA PHE A 22 -0.42 1.90 13.68
C PHE A 22 -0.91 0.47 13.50
N LEU A 23 -1.46 0.16 12.33
CA LEU A 23 -1.89 -1.19 11.97
C LEU A 23 -0.70 -2.16 11.98
N VAL A 24 0.45 -1.76 11.43
CA VAL A 24 1.66 -2.60 11.45
C VAL A 24 2.12 -2.89 12.88
N LEU A 25 2.14 -1.87 13.74
CA LEU A 25 2.53 -2.05 15.15
C LEU A 25 1.56 -2.95 15.91
N GLU A 26 0.26 -2.81 15.68
CA GLU A 26 -0.76 -3.67 16.28
C GLU A 26 -0.65 -5.11 15.77
N GLY A 27 -0.51 -5.29 14.45
CA GLY A 27 -0.30 -6.59 13.81
C GLY A 27 0.95 -7.29 14.33
N ALA A 28 2.07 -6.58 14.44
CA ALA A 28 3.31 -7.13 15.00
C ALA A 28 3.15 -7.54 16.47
N ARG A 29 2.49 -6.70 17.29
CA ARG A 29 2.25 -7.00 18.71
C ARG A 29 1.36 -8.20 18.94
N SER A 30 0.32 -8.38 18.12
CA SER A 30 -0.54 -9.57 18.21
C SER A 30 0.24 -10.87 17.95
N GLN A 31 1.40 -10.77 17.30
CA GLN A 31 2.34 -11.87 17.06
C GLN A 31 3.51 -11.90 18.07
N GLY A 32 3.46 -11.09 19.13
CA GLY A 32 4.51 -11.02 20.17
C GLY A 32 5.78 -10.29 19.74
N ILE A 33 5.74 -9.51 18.65
CA ILE A 33 6.87 -8.73 18.14
C ILE A 33 6.73 -7.28 18.61
N ASP A 34 7.78 -6.78 19.27
CA ASP A 34 7.89 -5.38 19.65
C ASP A 34 8.90 -4.70 18.73
N MET A 35 8.47 -3.72 17.93
CA MET A 35 9.30 -3.10 16.90
C MET A 35 10.05 -1.86 17.42
N ALA A 36 11.27 -1.64 16.91
CA ALA A 36 11.95 -0.35 17.03
C ALA A 36 11.42 0.62 15.96
N VAL A 37 10.91 1.78 16.38
CA VAL A 37 10.18 2.70 15.49
C VAL A 37 11.02 3.92 15.16
N ILE A 38 11.26 4.13 13.88
CA ILE A 38 11.71 5.39 13.32
C ILE A 38 10.48 6.18 12.90
N ALA A 39 10.21 7.31 13.55
CA ALA A 39 9.12 8.20 13.21
C ALA A 39 9.65 9.36 12.35
N LEU A 40 9.14 9.49 11.12
CA LEU A 40 9.51 10.57 10.22
C LEU A 40 8.89 11.87 10.69
N ARG A 41 9.70 12.80 11.19
CA ARG A 41 9.25 14.06 11.83
C ARG A 41 8.32 14.88 10.96
N GLU A 42 8.55 14.86 9.65
CA GLU A 42 7.75 15.63 8.70
C GLU A 42 6.37 15.01 8.44
N GLU A 43 6.15 13.73 8.75
CA GLU A 43 4.96 12.99 8.27
C GLU A 43 4.20 12.22 9.35
N ALA A 44 4.93 11.62 10.29
CA ALA A 44 4.40 10.69 11.26
C ALA A 44 3.60 11.38 12.36
N SER A 45 2.60 10.67 12.89
CA SER A 45 1.77 11.17 13.98
C SER A 45 2.51 11.13 15.33
N PRO A 46 2.44 12.20 16.16
CA PRO A 46 2.97 12.18 17.52
C PRO A 46 2.37 11.10 18.43
N GLU A 47 1.19 10.57 18.08
CA GLU A 47 0.55 9.49 18.84
C GLU A 47 1.38 8.20 18.87
N LEU A 48 2.35 8.04 17.96
CA LEU A 48 3.31 6.95 17.98
C LEU A 48 4.07 6.88 19.31
N GLU A 49 4.31 8.00 20.00
CA GLU A 49 4.99 8.03 21.31
C GLU A 49 4.20 7.30 22.40
N LYS A 50 2.86 7.28 22.29
CA LYS A 50 2.00 6.61 23.28
C LYS A 50 2.00 5.11 23.10
N ILE A 51 2.25 4.64 21.88
CA ILE A 51 2.16 3.23 21.55
C ILE A 51 3.54 2.58 21.49
N ALA A 52 4.53 3.18 20.84
CA ALA A 52 5.84 2.59 20.59
C ALA A 52 6.74 2.71 21.84
N ARG A 53 7.26 1.57 22.32
CA ARG A 53 8.20 1.55 23.45
C ARG A 53 9.59 2.06 23.09
N ARG A 54 10.00 1.84 21.84
CA ARG A 54 11.30 2.20 21.30
C ARG A 54 11.06 3.08 20.09
N LEU A 55 11.28 4.37 20.24
CA LEU A 55 10.96 5.35 19.21
C LEU A 55 12.07 6.38 19.06
N CYS A 56 12.44 6.66 17.82
CA CYS A 56 13.36 7.74 17.47
C CYS A 56 12.76 8.62 16.36
N TRP A 57 12.71 9.92 16.63
CA TRP A 57 12.29 10.91 15.64
C TRP A 57 13.46 11.31 14.74
N VAL A 58 13.31 11.05 13.44
CA VAL A 58 14.29 11.44 12.41
C VAL A 58 13.62 12.31 11.36
N SER A 59 14.37 13.24 10.80
CA SER A 59 13.95 13.91 9.57
C SER A 59 14.11 12.96 8.39
N LEU A 60 13.28 13.12 7.36
CA LEU A 60 13.47 12.50 6.03
C LEU A 60 14.88 12.72 5.46
N GLY A 61 15.58 13.79 5.88
CA GLY A 61 16.98 14.08 5.51
C GLY A 61 18.04 13.20 6.18
N GLU A 62 17.69 12.49 7.25
CA GLU A 62 18.62 11.85 8.19
C GLU A 62 18.72 10.32 7.98
N LEU A 63 19.04 9.87 6.76
CA LEU A 63 19.18 8.44 6.42
C LEU A 63 20.31 7.75 7.21
N SER A 64 21.45 8.40 7.39
CA SER A 64 22.58 7.92 8.18
C SER A 64 22.18 7.66 9.63
N LYS A 65 21.53 8.65 10.24
CA LYS A 65 21.04 8.54 11.62
C LYS A 65 20.01 7.41 11.77
N THR A 66 19.13 7.25 10.77
CA THR A 66 18.15 6.16 10.73
C THR A 66 18.84 4.80 10.78
N ILE A 67 19.85 4.58 9.93
CA ILE A 67 20.64 3.34 9.88
C ILE A 67 21.40 3.11 11.19
N ASP A 68 22.10 4.13 11.68
CA ASP A 68 22.91 4.04 12.90
C ASP A 68 22.05 3.66 14.11
N TRP A 69 20.88 4.29 14.25
CA TRP A 69 19.96 3.97 15.33
C TRP A 69 19.34 2.58 15.20
N MET A 70 18.91 2.18 13.99
CA MET A 70 18.40 0.82 13.75
C MET A 70 19.44 -0.26 14.07
N ARG A 71 20.71 -0.01 13.79
CA ARG A 71 21.81 -0.92 14.17
C ARG A 71 21.99 -1.01 15.68
N GLN A 72 21.93 0.13 16.39
CA GLN A 72 21.99 0.15 17.86
C GLN A 72 20.84 -0.65 18.49
N GLU A 73 19.65 -0.58 17.88
CA GLU A 73 18.46 -1.36 18.28
C GLU A 73 18.48 -2.82 17.82
N GLY A 74 19.52 -3.25 17.10
CA GLY A 74 19.65 -4.62 16.59
C GLY A 74 18.61 -4.98 15.52
N VAL A 75 18.10 -4.01 14.77
CA VAL A 75 17.15 -4.23 13.67
C VAL A 75 17.85 -4.93 12.51
N LYS A 76 17.18 -5.94 11.95
CA LYS A 76 17.62 -6.73 10.79
C LYS A 76 16.59 -6.75 9.66
N GLN A 77 15.33 -6.57 10.02
CA GLN A 77 14.19 -6.51 9.11
C GLN A 77 13.39 -5.26 9.44
N VAL A 78 13.03 -4.50 8.42
CA VAL A 78 12.31 -3.25 8.57
C VAL A 78 11.09 -3.22 7.66
N VAL A 79 9.98 -2.72 8.20
CA VAL A 79 8.79 -2.37 7.42
C VAL A 79 8.79 -0.86 7.19
N MET A 80 8.46 -0.42 5.99
CA MET A 80 8.05 0.96 5.74
C MET A 80 6.53 1.02 5.68
N ALA A 81 5.91 1.90 6.46
CA ALA A 81 4.46 2.07 6.43
C ALA A 81 4.07 3.54 6.51
N GLY A 82 3.03 3.90 5.76
CA GLY A 82 2.50 5.25 5.72
C GLY A 82 3.04 6.08 4.55
N GLN A 83 2.33 7.17 4.26
CA GLN A 83 2.61 8.01 3.10
C GLN A 83 3.73 9.02 3.41
N VAL A 84 4.51 9.37 2.38
CA VAL A 84 5.48 10.47 2.41
C VAL A 84 5.16 11.41 1.24
N LYS A 85 4.95 12.69 1.54
CA LYS A 85 4.59 13.67 0.50
C LYS A 85 5.83 14.01 -0.33
N HIS A 86 5.70 13.85 -1.65
CA HIS A 86 6.80 14.00 -2.61
C HIS A 86 7.49 15.38 -2.52
N ASN A 87 6.72 16.44 -2.26
CA ASN A 87 7.24 17.79 -2.15
C ASN A 87 8.22 17.95 -0.97
N LYS A 88 8.02 17.26 0.15
CA LYS A 88 8.88 17.44 1.34
C LYS A 88 10.26 16.85 1.13
N ILE A 89 10.33 15.72 0.45
CA ILE A 89 11.58 15.01 0.11
C ILE A 89 12.54 15.90 -0.69
N PHE A 90 12.04 16.70 -1.62
CA PHE A 90 12.90 17.44 -2.56
C PHE A 90 13.04 18.95 -2.27
N SER A 91 12.23 19.52 -1.37
CA SER A 91 12.23 20.98 -1.13
C SER A 91 12.59 21.41 0.28
N SER A 92 12.43 20.53 1.28
CA SER A 92 12.34 20.97 2.69
C SER A 92 13.30 20.26 3.65
N ILE A 93 14.13 19.34 3.15
CA ILE A 93 15.00 18.51 3.99
C ILE A 93 16.47 18.85 3.78
N ARG A 94 17.27 18.76 4.84
CA ARG A 94 18.73 18.86 4.77
C ARG A 94 19.30 17.44 4.72
N PRO A 95 19.78 16.97 3.55
CA PRO A 95 20.26 15.60 3.42
C PRO A 95 21.57 15.44 4.17
N ASP A 96 21.66 14.38 4.97
CA ASP A 96 22.94 13.91 5.49
C ASP A 96 23.79 13.27 4.40
N TRP A 97 25.01 12.84 4.75
CA TRP A 97 25.97 12.39 3.76
C TRP A 97 25.52 11.15 2.97
N LYS A 98 24.85 10.17 3.61
CA LYS A 98 24.32 8.99 2.90
C LYS A 98 23.19 9.39 1.97
N LEU A 99 22.24 10.19 2.45
CA LEU A 99 21.13 10.62 1.61
C LEU A 99 21.62 11.49 0.45
N ALA A 100 22.57 12.40 0.68
CA ALA A 100 23.17 13.22 -0.36
C ALA A 100 23.84 12.35 -1.43
N LYS A 101 24.69 11.39 -1.02
CA LYS A 101 25.34 10.44 -1.94
C LYS A 101 24.31 9.67 -2.77
N LEU A 102 23.25 9.19 -2.12
CA LEU A 102 22.15 8.50 -2.78
C LEU A 102 21.49 9.41 -3.83
N LEU A 103 21.07 10.62 -3.44
CA LEU A 103 20.40 11.57 -4.33
C LEU A 103 21.26 11.99 -5.53
N PHE A 104 22.58 12.07 -5.38
CA PHE A 104 23.51 12.34 -6.49
C PHE A 104 23.66 11.15 -7.44
N SER A 105 23.45 9.92 -6.97
CA SER A 105 23.54 8.71 -7.79
C SER A 105 22.28 8.41 -8.61
N LEU A 106 21.15 9.05 -8.28
CA LEU A 106 19.86 8.75 -8.92
C LEU A 106 19.80 9.33 -10.35
N PRO A 107 19.55 8.49 -11.37
CA PRO A 107 19.39 8.97 -12.75
C PRO A 107 18.10 9.76 -12.95
N ARG A 108 17.07 9.46 -12.15
CA ARG A 108 15.79 10.18 -12.10
C ARG A 108 15.43 10.44 -10.65
N LYS A 109 14.96 11.65 -10.35
CA LYS A 109 14.54 12.08 -9.01
C LYS A 109 13.04 11.91 -8.83
N ASN A 110 12.54 10.70 -9.09
CA ASN A 110 11.16 10.32 -8.78
C ASN A 110 11.13 9.44 -7.52
N THR A 111 9.94 9.19 -6.98
CA THR A 111 9.75 8.52 -5.70
C THR A 111 10.16 7.05 -5.75
N ASP A 112 9.80 6.32 -6.79
CA ASP A 112 10.15 4.90 -6.91
C ASP A 112 11.67 4.68 -6.97
N ALA A 113 12.39 5.50 -7.74
CA ALA A 113 13.85 5.43 -7.79
C ALA A 113 14.47 5.77 -6.44
N LEU A 114 13.92 6.75 -5.72
CA LEU A 114 14.40 7.14 -4.40
C LEU A 114 14.17 6.02 -3.38
N ILE A 115 12.94 5.52 -3.24
CA ILE A 115 12.62 4.48 -2.25
C ILE A 115 13.38 3.20 -2.57
N GLY A 116 13.45 2.82 -3.85
CA GLY A 116 14.26 1.68 -4.30
C GLY A 116 15.75 1.84 -3.97
N ALA A 117 16.30 3.04 -4.07
CA ALA A 117 17.68 3.30 -3.67
C ALA A 117 17.86 3.31 -2.14
N VAL A 118 16.89 3.80 -1.37
CA VAL A 118 16.91 3.71 0.09
C VAL A 118 16.89 2.25 0.53
N ALA A 119 16.06 1.41 -0.09
CA ALA A 119 16.00 -0.02 0.16
C ALA A 119 17.36 -0.69 -0.09
N ARG A 120 18.07 -0.32 -1.16
CA ARG A 120 19.44 -0.83 -1.44
C ARG A 120 20.46 -0.38 -0.39
N VAL A 121 20.42 0.88 0.03
CA VAL A 121 21.32 1.37 1.08
C VAL A 121 21.06 0.66 2.41
N LEU A 122 19.80 0.38 2.76
CA LEU A 122 19.47 -0.40 3.95
C LEU A 122 20.02 -1.84 3.84
N GLU A 123 19.84 -2.46 2.68
CA GLU A 123 20.35 -3.81 2.37
C GLU A 123 21.88 -3.90 2.51
N ASP A 124 22.61 -2.94 1.92
CA ASP A 124 24.08 -2.83 2.02
C ASP A 124 24.56 -2.70 3.48
N GLU A 125 23.70 -2.17 4.36
CA GLU A 125 23.98 -2.01 5.78
C GLU A 125 23.47 -3.19 6.63
N GLY A 126 22.93 -4.24 5.99
CA GLY A 126 22.44 -5.46 6.63
C GLY A 126 21.06 -5.32 7.28
N ILE A 127 20.23 -4.40 6.77
CA ILE A 127 18.85 -4.17 7.19
C ILE A 127 17.94 -4.46 6.00
N HIS A 128 17.19 -5.56 6.07
CA HIS A 128 16.33 -6.01 4.99
C HIS A 128 14.97 -5.31 5.03
N LEU A 129 14.63 -4.59 3.96
CA LEU A 129 13.28 -4.03 3.79
C LEU A 129 12.31 -5.15 3.38
N VAL A 130 11.33 -5.44 4.22
CA VAL A 130 10.32 -6.49 4.00
C VAL A 130 8.98 -5.93 3.52
N ASP A 131 8.11 -6.83 3.07
CA ASP A 131 6.73 -6.53 2.67
C ASP A 131 5.96 -5.79 3.78
N SER A 132 5.30 -4.68 3.43
CA SER A 132 4.59 -3.84 4.40
C SER A 132 3.29 -4.48 4.92
N THR A 133 2.80 -5.51 4.23
CA THR A 133 1.62 -6.30 4.60
C THR A 133 1.96 -7.54 5.45
N LEU A 134 3.25 -7.80 5.73
CA LEU A 134 3.71 -8.99 6.44
C LEU A 134 2.95 -9.23 7.76
N PHE A 135 2.68 -8.17 8.52
CA PHE A 135 1.98 -8.21 9.79
C PHE A 135 0.47 -7.99 9.67
N LEU A 136 -0.04 -7.82 8.44
CA LEU A 136 -1.41 -7.43 8.13
C LEU A 136 -2.15 -8.46 7.27
N LYS A 137 -1.68 -9.71 7.22
CA LYS A 137 -2.33 -10.79 6.45
C LYS A 137 -3.86 -10.88 6.65
N PRO A 138 -4.43 -10.70 7.87
CA PRO A 138 -5.89 -10.72 8.04
C PRO A 138 -6.64 -9.61 7.27
N LEU A 139 -5.95 -8.50 6.96
CA LEU A 139 -6.49 -7.35 6.23
C LEU A 139 -6.31 -7.47 4.71
N VAL A 140 -5.61 -8.49 4.23
CA VAL A 140 -5.44 -8.77 2.80
C VAL A 140 -6.45 -9.86 2.41
N PRO A 141 -7.34 -9.62 1.44
CA PRO A 141 -8.38 -10.57 1.09
C PRO A 141 -7.82 -11.69 0.21
N GLU A 142 -8.29 -12.90 0.47
CA GLU A 142 -8.21 -14.03 -0.46
C GLU A 142 -9.21 -13.85 -1.61
N PRO A 143 -9.04 -14.54 -2.75
CA PRO A 143 -9.98 -14.47 -3.85
C PRO A 143 -11.40 -14.88 -3.45
N GLY A 144 -12.40 -14.16 -3.96
CA GLY A 144 -13.81 -14.45 -3.73
C GLY A 144 -14.65 -13.23 -3.34
N VAL A 145 -15.94 -13.45 -3.14
CA VAL A 145 -16.87 -12.43 -2.65
C VAL A 145 -16.63 -12.24 -1.14
N LEU A 146 -16.47 -10.99 -0.72
CA LEU A 146 -16.18 -10.62 0.68
C LEU A 146 -17.42 -10.18 1.46
N THR A 147 -18.44 -9.70 0.75
CA THR A 147 -19.73 -9.25 1.28
C THR A 147 -20.77 -10.38 1.30
N GLN A 148 -21.90 -10.16 1.96
CA GLN A 148 -23.01 -11.12 1.99
C GLN A 148 -23.62 -11.34 0.59
N ARG A 149 -23.73 -10.26 -0.18
CA ARG A 149 -24.27 -10.27 -1.54
C ARG A 149 -23.15 -10.46 -2.57
N ALA A 150 -23.33 -11.42 -3.48
CA ALA A 150 -22.52 -11.58 -4.69
C ALA A 150 -22.93 -10.55 -5.78
N PRO A 151 -22.04 -10.22 -6.72
CA PRO A 151 -22.43 -9.37 -7.85
C PRO A 151 -23.54 -10.03 -8.68
N ASN A 152 -24.43 -9.20 -9.21
CA ASN A 152 -25.38 -9.61 -10.23
C ASN A 152 -24.69 -9.70 -11.61
N GLU A 153 -25.42 -10.15 -12.63
CA GLU A 153 -24.87 -10.33 -13.98
C GLU A 153 -24.27 -9.04 -14.56
N HIS A 154 -24.97 -7.91 -14.46
CA HIS A 154 -24.48 -6.61 -14.94
C HIS A 154 -23.23 -6.14 -14.19
N GLU A 155 -23.22 -6.28 -12.85
CA GLU A 155 -22.05 -5.92 -12.05
C GLU A 155 -20.85 -6.81 -12.38
N ALA A 156 -21.08 -8.11 -12.63
CA ALA A 156 -20.02 -9.04 -13.00
C ALA A 156 -19.42 -8.70 -14.38
N GLU A 157 -20.26 -8.33 -15.36
CA GLU A 157 -19.81 -7.85 -16.67
C GLU A 157 -18.98 -6.56 -16.55
N ASP A 158 -19.46 -5.59 -15.78
CA ASP A 158 -18.77 -4.32 -15.54
C ASP A 158 -17.46 -4.52 -14.77
N MET A 159 -17.43 -5.43 -13.79
CA MET A 159 -16.20 -5.81 -13.08
C MET A 159 -15.18 -6.43 -14.04
N ALA A 160 -15.61 -7.36 -14.90
CA ALA A 160 -14.72 -8.02 -15.85
C ALA A 160 -14.10 -7.00 -16.84
N TYR A 161 -14.93 -6.16 -17.46
CA TYR A 161 -14.45 -5.10 -18.34
C TYR A 161 -13.57 -4.09 -17.60
N GLY A 162 -13.95 -3.70 -16.38
CA GLY A 162 -13.20 -2.76 -15.58
C GLY A 162 -11.84 -3.28 -15.12
N LEU A 163 -11.70 -4.59 -14.87
CA LEU A 163 -10.42 -5.21 -14.56
C LEU A 163 -9.45 -5.09 -15.74
N ASP A 164 -9.92 -5.34 -16.96
CA ASP A 164 -9.11 -5.22 -18.17
C ASP A 164 -8.66 -3.79 -18.43
N VAL A 165 -9.55 -2.81 -18.20
CA VAL A 165 -9.22 -1.38 -18.32
C VAL A 165 -8.22 -0.97 -17.24
N ALA A 166 -8.53 -1.22 -15.97
CA ALA A 166 -7.72 -0.78 -14.84
C ALA A 166 -6.28 -1.35 -14.91
N ARG A 167 -6.12 -2.61 -15.34
CA ARG A 167 -4.80 -3.24 -15.52
C ARG A 167 -3.95 -2.57 -16.59
N GLN A 168 -4.55 -2.14 -17.71
CA GLN A 168 -3.84 -1.42 -18.76
C GLN A 168 -3.37 -0.05 -18.28
N ILE A 169 -4.24 0.69 -17.57
CA ILE A 169 -3.89 1.99 -16.99
C ILE A 169 -2.75 1.84 -15.96
N ALA A 170 -2.85 0.83 -15.09
CA ALA A 170 -1.83 0.56 -14.08
C ALA A 170 -0.48 0.19 -14.69
N THR A 171 -0.47 -0.49 -15.85
CA THR A 171 0.75 -0.78 -16.62
C THR A 171 1.43 0.48 -17.14
N MET A 172 0.66 1.52 -17.43
CA MET A 172 1.19 2.82 -17.89
C MET A 172 1.62 3.74 -16.74
N ASP A 173 1.48 3.30 -15.49
CA ASP A 173 1.80 4.09 -14.29
C ASP A 173 1.00 5.41 -14.20
N ILE A 174 -0.23 5.43 -14.73
CA ILE A 174 -1.12 6.61 -14.69
C ILE A 174 -1.95 6.60 -13.40
N GLY A 175 -2.52 5.45 -13.05
CA GLY A 175 -3.35 5.25 -11.89
C GLY A 175 -3.80 3.79 -11.80
N GLN A 176 -4.58 3.44 -10.78
CA GLN A 176 -4.89 2.04 -10.47
C GLN A 176 -6.37 1.75 -10.27
N THR A 177 -7.24 2.75 -10.49
CA THR A 177 -8.69 2.62 -10.38
C THR A 177 -9.38 2.99 -11.69
N ALA A 178 -10.38 2.21 -12.09
CA ALA A 178 -11.32 2.52 -13.16
C ALA A 178 -12.76 2.45 -12.62
N ILE A 179 -13.63 3.32 -13.15
CA ILE A 179 -15.06 3.36 -12.82
C ILE A 179 -15.85 3.03 -14.09
N ILE A 180 -16.67 1.99 -13.99
CA ILE A 180 -17.46 1.44 -15.10
C ILE A 180 -18.95 1.66 -14.84
N ALA A 181 -19.69 1.87 -15.92
CA ALA A 181 -21.16 1.80 -15.93
C ALA A 181 -21.63 1.29 -17.30
N ASP A 182 -22.47 0.26 -17.33
CA ASP A 182 -23.02 -0.33 -18.55
C ASP A 182 -21.92 -0.70 -19.57
N CYS A 183 -20.85 -1.34 -19.10
CA CYS A 183 -19.66 -1.73 -19.87
C CYS A 183 -18.96 -0.55 -20.58
N ALA A 184 -19.14 0.68 -20.06
CA ALA A 184 -18.42 1.86 -20.51
C ALA A 184 -17.46 2.35 -19.42
N CYS A 185 -16.22 2.64 -19.81
CA CYS A 185 -15.24 3.26 -18.92
C CYS A 185 -15.57 4.74 -18.75
N VAL A 186 -16.12 5.10 -17.59
CA VAL A 186 -16.59 6.45 -17.28
C VAL A 186 -15.43 7.33 -16.81
N ALA A 187 -14.61 6.80 -15.92
CA ALA A 187 -13.49 7.52 -15.33
C ALA A 187 -12.34 6.57 -15.01
N VAL A 188 -11.12 7.10 -15.12
CA VAL A 188 -9.89 6.45 -14.71
C VAL A 188 -9.19 7.38 -13.73
N GLU A 189 -8.64 6.81 -12.66
CA GLU A 189 -7.83 7.52 -11.67
C GLU A 189 -6.50 7.97 -12.28
N ALA A 190 -6.08 9.19 -11.94
CA ALA A 190 -4.72 9.65 -12.13
C ALA A 190 -4.22 10.34 -10.85
N MET A 191 -3.81 11.61 -10.94
CA MET A 191 -3.23 12.34 -9.81
C MET A 191 -4.25 12.77 -8.74
N GLU A 192 -5.55 12.76 -9.04
CA GLU A 192 -6.59 13.20 -8.12
C GLU A 192 -6.90 12.17 -7.01
N GLY A 193 -6.57 10.90 -7.25
CA GLY A 193 -6.85 9.80 -6.34
C GLY A 193 -8.24 9.16 -6.51
N THR A 194 -8.42 8.02 -5.84
CA THR A 194 -9.58 7.13 -5.96
C THR A 194 -10.91 7.84 -5.64
N ASP A 195 -10.98 8.58 -4.53
CA ASP A 195 -12.25 9.15 -4.04
C ASP A 195 -12.78 10.25 -4.99
N GLU A 196 -11.90 11.15 -5.47
CA GLU A 196 -12.25 12.17 -6.46
C GLU A 196 -12.64 11.55 -7.82
N THR A 197 -12.02 10.43 -8.19
CA THR A 197 -12.36 9.68 -9.40
C THR A 197 -13.78 9.12 -9.33
N ILE A 198 -14.17 8.54 -8.18
CA ILE A 198 -15.53 8.06 -7.93
C ILE A 198 -16.54 9.23 -7.98
N ALA A 199 -16.23 10.34 -7.31
CA ALA A 199 -17.07 11.55 -7.33
C ALA A 199 -17.26 12.09 -8.76
N ARG A 200 -16.19 12.09 -9.56
CA ARG A 200 -16.21 12.55 -10.95
C ARG A 200 -17.07 11.65 -11.83
N ALA A 201 -16.98 10.33 -11.67
CA ALA A 201 -17.79 9.38 -12.42
C ALA A 201 -19.29 9.55 -12.14
N ALA A 202 -19.68 9.79 -10.89
CA ALA A 202 -21.09 10.03 -10.52
C ALA A 202 -21.65 11.29 -11.22
N ARG A 203 -20.86 12.36 -11.32
CA ARG A 203 -21.27 13.58 -12.03
C ARG A 203 -21.48 13.36 -13.53
N ILE A 204 -20.69 12.48 -14.15
CA ILE A 204 -20.76 12.19 -15.58
C ILE A 204 -21.98 11.33 -15.91
N THR A 205 -22.27 10.33 -15.08
CA THR A 205 -23.29 9.32 -15.37
C THR A 205 -24.71 9.71 -14.97
N GLY A 206 -24.87 10.73 -14.13
CA GLY A 206 -26.19 11.25 -13.76
C GLY A 206 -27.03 10.24 -12.97
N GLY A 207 -26.40 9.38 -12.16
CA GLY A 207 -27.08 8.44 -11.26
C GLY A 207 -27.22 7.02 -11.77
N LYS A 208 -26.53 6.64 -12.86
CA LYS A 208 -26.40 5.23 -13.23
C LYS A 208 -25.61 4.46 -12.15
N PRO A 209 -25.93 3.18 -11.90
CA PRO A 209 -25.11 2.32 -11.05
C PRO A 209 -23.66 2.31 -11.53
N LEU A 210 -22.71 2.42 -10.60
CA LEU A 210 -21.28 2.40 -10.89
C LEU A 210 -20.61 1.15 -10.32
N VAL A 211 -19.65 0.61 -11.06
CA VAL A 211 -18.71 -0.40 -10.57
C VAL A 211 -17.34 0.25 -10.43
N VAL A 212 -16.76 0.13 -9.23
CA VAL A 212 -15.40 0.59 -8.95
C VAL A 212 -14.46 -0.60 -9.08
N VAL A 213 -13.41 -0.47 -9.87
CA VAL A 213 -12.38 -1.50 -10.01
C VAL A 213 -11.04 -0.91 -9.64
N LYS A 214 -10.39 -1.47 -8.61
CA LYS A 214 -9.07 -1.05 -8.14
C LYS A 214 -8.09 -2.21 -8.19
N VAL A 215 -7.03 -2.06 -8.96
CA VAL A 215 -6.01 -3.09 -9.16
C VAL A 215 -4.68 -2.67 -8.56
N SER A 216 -3.70 -3.56 -8.60
CA SER A 216 -2.30 -3.28 -8.31
C SER A 216 -1.53 -3.15 -9.63
N LYS A 217 -0.47 -2.34 -9.65
CA LYS A 217 0.39 -2.23 -10.84
C LYS A 217 1.10 -3.56 -11.14
N PRO A 218 1.41 -3.87 -12.40
CA PRO A 218 2.33 -4.96 -12.71
C PRO A 218 3.69 -4.71 -12.04
N GLY A 219 4.20 -5.69 -11.29
CA GLY A 219 5.44 -5.54 -10.54
C GLY A 219 5.34 -4.63 -9.30
N GLN A 220 4.12 -4.42 -8.77
CA GLN A 220 3.86 -3.67 -7.53
C GLN A 220 4.86 -4.03 -6.43
N ASP A 221 5.60 -3.04 -5.94
CA ASP A 221 6.52 -3.24 -4.83
C ASP A 221 5.78 -3.10 -3.49
N MET A 222 5.34 -4.24 -2.95
CA MET A 222 4.57 -4.33 -1.71
C MET A 222 5.32 -3.87 -0.46
N ARG A 223 6.60 -3.49 -0.58
CA ARG A 223 7.40 -2.92 0.52
C ARG A 223 7.12 -1.43 0.76
N PHE A 224 6.47 -0.75 -0.17
CA PHE A 224 6.19 0.69 -0.03
C PHE A 224 5.01 1.22 -0.84
N ASP A 225 4.51 0.49 -1.83
CA ASP A 225 3.37 0.91 -2.65
C ASP A 225 2.26 -0.15 -2.55
N VAL A 226 1.58 -0.17 -1.41
CA VAL A 226 0.47 -1.10 -1.12
C VAL A 226 -0.85 -0.41 -1.46
N PRO A 227 -1.65 -0.94 -2.40
CA PRO A 227 -3.01 -0.45 -2.65
C PRO A 227 -3.90 -0.61 -1.41
N VAL A 228 -4.63 0.45 -1.06
CA VAL A 228 -5.51 0.46 0.13
C VAL A 228 -6.95 0.80 -0.25
N VAL A 229 -7.89 0.12 0.40
CA VAL A 229 -9.31 0.51 0.48
C VAL A 229 -9.69 0.65 1.95
N GLY A 230 -10.34 1.76 2.31
CA GLY A 230 -10.82 2.00 3.66
C GLY A 230 -12.29 2.41 3.69
N LEU A 231 -12.82 2.67 4.89
CA LEU A 231 -14.17 3.17 5.10
C LEU A 231 -14.53 4.39 4.22
N PRO A 232 -13.66 5.42 4.06
CA PRO A 232 -13.99 6.58 3.23
C PRO A 232 -14.30 6.20 1.77
N THR A 233 -13.63 5.17 1.22
CA THR A 233 -13.90 4.71 -0.14
C THR A 233 -15.30 4.13 -0.26
N ILE A 234 -15.77 3.34 0.72
CA ILE A 234 -17.13 2.78 0.73
C ILE A 234 -18.17 3.88 0.94
N GLU A 235 -17.90 4.87 1.80
CA GLU A 235 -18.76 6.05 1.99
C GLU A 235 -18.91 6.84 0.68
N GLN A 236 -17.79 7.05 -0.02
CA GLN A 236 -17.77 7.75 -1.30
C GLN A 236 -18.50 6.96 -2.38
N MET A 237 -18.32 5.63 -2.44
CA MET A 237 -19.07 4.74 -3.32
C MET A 237 -20.58 4.86 -3.08
N ARG A 238 -21.01 4.81 -1.82
CA ARG A 238 -22.42 4.96 -1.45
C ARG A 238 -22.98 6.31 -1.90
N ALA A 239 -22.24 7.40 -1.69
CA ALA A 239 -22.65 8.73 -2.12
C ALA A 239 -22.73 8.87 -3.65
N ALA A 240 -21.90 8.12 -4.37
CA ALA A 240 -21.80 8.12 -5.83
C ALA A 240 -22.79 7.18 -6.53
N GLY A 241 -23.55 6.37 -5.80
CA GLY A 241 -24.43 5.35 -6.38
C GLY A 241 -23.67 4.15 -6.96
N ALA A 242 -22.45 3.89 -6.49
CA ALA A 242 -21.72 2.68 -6.84
C ALA A 242 -22.30 1.47 -6.11
N THR A 243 -22.39 0.33 -6.79
CA THR A 243 -23.02 -0.90 -6.27
C THR A 243 -22.04 -2.05 -6.12
N ALA A 244 -20.83 -1.92 -6.65
CA ALA A 244 -19.84 -2.99 -6.70
C ALA A 244 -18.40 -2.45 -6.62
N LEU A 245 -17.54 -3.17 -5.90
CA LEU A 245 -16.10 -2.97 -5.83
C LEU A 245 -15.35 -4.25 -6.20
N ALA A 246 -14.48 -4.18 -7.20
CA ALA A 246 -13.51 -5.21 -7.51
C ALA A 246 -12.11 -4.79 -7.03
N VAL A 247 -11.39 -5.72 -6.38
CA VAL A 247 -10.01 -5.51 -5.91
C VAL A 247 -9.11 -6.68 -6.25
N ASP A 248 -7.79 -6.47 -6.31
CA ASP A 248 -6.83 -7.57 -6.41
C ASP A 248 -6.65 -8.28 -5.05
N ALA A 249 -6.96 -9.57 -5.03
CA ALA A 249 -6.70 -10.48 -3.91
C ALA A 249 -5.19 -10.59 -3.65
N GLY A 250 -4.80 -10.75 -2.39
CA GLY A 250 -3.39 -10.89 -1.99
C GLY A 250 -2.55 -9.61 -2.13
N ARG A 251 -3.10 -8.52 -2.68
CA ARG A 251 -2.36 -7.27 -2.93
C ARG A 251 -3.05 -6.01 -2.41
N THR A 252 -4.37 -6.03 -2.27
CA THR A 252 -5.11 -4.87 -1.75
C THR A 252 -5.31 -4.99 -0.24
N LEU A 253 -4.97 -3.93 0.49
CA LEU A 253 -5.13 -3.88 1.95
C LEU A 253 -6.48 -3.23 2.31
N LEU A 254 -7.30 -3.94 3.09
CA LEU A 254 -8.61 -3.48 3.55
C LEU A 254 -8.50 -2.93 4.98
N PHE A 255 -8.49 -1.61 5.11
CA PHE A 255 -8.47 -0.96 6.42
C PHE A 255 -9.79 -1.15 7.16
N ASP A 256 -9.69 -1.52 8.44
CA ASP A 256 -10.83 -1.87 9.29
C ASP A 256 -11.77 -2.88 8.59
N ARG A 257 -11.19 -3.93 7.98
CA ARG A 257 -11.86 -4.90 7.09
C ARG A 257 -13.28 -5.29 7.52
N GLU A 258 -13.48 -5.65 8.79
CA GLU A 258 -14.80 -6.05 9.30
C GLU A 258 -15.84 -4.93 9.18
N LYS A 259 -15.49 -3.72 9.63
CA LYS A 259 -16.36 -2.53 9.53
C LYS A 259 -16.57 -2.12 8.08
N LEU A 260 -15.56 -2.29 7.24
CA LEU A 260 -15.64 -2.00 5.81
C LEU A 260 -16.66 -2.91 5.13
N ILE A 261 -16.62 -4.22 5.42
CA ILE A 261 -17.58 -5.19 4.88
C ILE A 261 -18.98 -4.91 5.43
N GLU A 262 -19.13 -4.64 6.73
CA GLU A 262 -20.42 -4.30 7.33
C GLU A 262 -21.04 -3.04 6.70
N LEU A 263 -20.22 -2.00 6.48
CA LEU A 263 -20.66 -0.78 5.82
C LEU A 263 -21.07 -1.02 4.36
N ALA A 264 -20.32 -1.86 3.63
CA ALA A 264 -20.64 -2.20 2.26
C ALA A 264 -21.95 -3.00 2.16
N ASP A 265 -22.12 -4.02 3.00
CA ASP A 265 -23.36 -4.79 3.11
C ASP A 265 -24.57 -3.88 3.42
N GLY A 266 -24.44 -3.00 4.41
CA GLY A 266 -25.49 -2.04 4.77
C GLY A 266 -25.81 -1.01 3.68
N ALA A 267 -24.87 -0.77 2.76
CA ALA A 267 -25.05 0.10 1.60
C ALA A 267 -25.50 -0.65 0.33
N GLY A 268 -25.60 -1.99 0.37
CA GLY A 268 -25.90 -2.81 -0.81
C GLY A 268 -24.73 -2.94 -1.81
N ILE A 269 -23.52 -2.55 -1.40
CA ILE A 269 -22.30 -2.60 -2.21
C ILE A 269 -21.70 -4.00 -2.10
N THR A 270 -21.56 -4.71 -3.21
CA THR A 270 -20.81 -5.98 -3.23
C THR A 270 -19.31 -5.72 -3.33
N ILE A 271 -18.49 -6.51 -2.64
CA ILE A 271 -17.04 -6.46 -2.77
C ILE A 271 -16.55 -7.85 -3.20
N GLN A 272 -15.80 -7.90 -4.29
CA GLN A 272 -15.17 -9.12 -4.77
C GLN A 272 -13.67 -8.93 -4.99
N ALA A 273 -12.88 -9.84 -4.44
CA ALA A 273 -11.45 -9.92 -4.66
C ALA A 273 -11.14 -10.93 -5.78
N PHE A 274 -10.36 -10.49 -6.77
CA PHE A 274 -9.98 -11.29 -7.94
C PHE A 274 -8.50 -11.66 -7.86
N PRO A 275 -8.09 -12.82 -8.39
CA PRO A 275 -6.67 -13.11 -8.56
C PRO A 275 -6.01 -11.98 -9.36
N PRO A 276 -4.84 -11.49 -8.92
CA PRO A 276 -4.13 -10.45 -9.66
C PRO A 276 -3.75 -10.98 -11.05
N ALA A 277 -3.59 -10.07 -12.01
CA ALA A 277 -3.07 -10.47 -13.32
C ALA A 277 -1.72 -11.18 -13.14
N ALA A 278 -1.54 -12.31 -13.82
CA ALA A 278 -0.24 -12.98 -13.88
C ALA A 278 0.77 -11.98 -14.46
N GLY A 279 1.75 -11.58 -13.66
CA GLY A 279 2.91 -10.84 -14.17
C GLY A 279 3.74 -11.77 -15.07
N PRO A 280 4.59 -11.23 -15.95
CA PRO A 280 5.64 -12.05 -16.54
C PRO A 280 6.46 -12.67 -15.40
N GLU A 281 6.67 -13.98 -15.43
CA GLU A 281 7.57 -14.63 -14.47
C GLU A 281 8.94 -13.93 -14.52
N PRO A 282 9.61 -13.73 -13.37
CA PRO A 282 10.99 -13.25 -13.37
C PRO A 282 11.79 -14.20 -14.26
N ASN A 283 12.35 -13.68 -15.34
CA ASN A 283 13.17 -14.45 -16.27
C ASN A 283 14.27 -15.15 -15.46
N ASP A 284 14.15 -16.47 -15.33
CA ASP A 284 15.19 -17.32 -14.74
C ASP A 284 16.36 -17.34 -15.73
N LEU A 285 17.20 -16.30 -15.65
CA LEU A 285 18.43 -16.14 -16.45
C LEU A 285 19.45 -17.28 -16.18
N SER A 286 19.11 -18.30 -15.39
CA SER A 286 19.95 -19.48 -15.16
C SER A 286 19.70 -20.64 -16.14
N LYS A 287 18.68 -20.59 -17.01
CA LYS A 287 18.40 -21.65 -18.00
C LYS A 287 18.73 -21.21 -19.43
N GLY A 288 20.01 -20.98 -19.71
CA GLY A 288 20.42 -20.59 -21.05
C GLY A 288 21.91 -20.71 -21.38
N MET A 289 22.69 -21.49 -20.62
CA MET A 289 24.06 -21.83 -21.00
C MET A 289 24.32 -23.28 -20.60
N ASN A 290 23.84 -24.20 -21.44
CA ASN A 290 24.44 -25.51 -21.66
C ASN A 290 23.65 -26.21 -22.77
N LYS A 291 24.18 -26.12 -23.99
CA LYS A 291 24.10 -27.16 -25.01
C LYS A 291 25.20 -26.87 -26.04
N GLU A 292 26.21 -27.74 -25.95
CA GLU A 292 27.16 -28.25 -26.96
C GLU A 292 27.51 -27.36 -28.17
#